data_AF-A0A2G5CG39-F1
#
_entry.id   AF-A0A2G5CG39-F1
#
_cell.length_a   1.000
_cell.length_b   1.000
_cell.length_c   1.000
_cell.angle_alpha   90.00
_cell.angle_beta   90.00
_cell.angle_gamma   90.00
#
_symmetry.space_group_name_H-M   'P 1'
#
loop_
_entity.id
_entity.type
_entity.pdbx_description
1 polymer ?
#
loop_
_entity_poly.entity_id
_entity_poly.type
_entity_poly.pdbx_seq_one_letter_code
_entity_poly.pdbx_strand_id
1 'polypeptide(L)'
;MLIGESTLNDCVFGDNLEAHEIDVVSKVLQELDRPMLYSLSPGVSATPNMANGVGNLVNMYRITGDDWDSWEDVEAHFNVSRDFAAANLIGAKGLRGKSWPDLDMLPLGWLTDPGSNQGPQRKCNLSFDEQKTQMTLWSMVKSPLMFGGDMRKLDGTTYSIITNPILLEINSYSTDNREFSYISGTEDLRSSNHVLTRQTRNLKEVKAEASHVPSLTSCRHAEAKGWTFNFDGRKASRICWKDKYLGRKSKAPFCLHTRKPLFTLEDKYSYKQKYQGKLQLLANETDDSCLNASPIGKLSSRETKRMSFSHCKLNEDQIWELNQNGTLMNSYSGLCATVTAKEANGSGIRSWIATGRRGEVYLSFFNLNPGRMVISANISDLAKALPSRPITISSCKYTEVWNGNDYGVATDTISIAVDNHGCALFVLQCN
;
A
#
# COMPACT_ATOMS: atom_id res chain seq x y z
N MET A 1 8.55 -24.84 -1.49
CA MET A 1 8.57 -24.75 -2.97
C MET A 1 7.65 -25.83 -3.52
N LEU A 2 6.46 -25.45 -3.97
CA LEU A 2 5.54 -26.39 -4.63
C LEU A 2 6.01 -26.53 -6.09
N ILE A 3 6.54 -27.69 -6.45
CA ILE A 3 6.75 -28.07 -7.85
C ILE A 3 5.48 -28.82 -8.25
N GLY A 4 4.64 -28.20 -9.07
CA GLY A 4 3.36 -28.77 -9.47
C GLY A 4 2.78 -28.01 -10.66
N GLU A 5 1.90 -28.65 -11.39
CA GLU A 5 1.16 -28.00 -12.48
C GLU A 5 0.14 -27.03 -11.88
N SER A 6 0.01 -25.86 -12.49
CA SER A 6 -0.92 -24.81 -12.06
C SER A 6 -1.85 -24.40 -13.20
N THR A 7 -3.03 -23.92 -12.82
CA THR A 7 -3.99 -23.26 -13.70
C THR A 7 -4.17 -21.84 -13.20
N LEU A 8 -3.94 -20.88 -14.08
CA LEU A 8 -4.30 -19.47 -13.88
C LEU A 8 -5.68 -19.25 -14.52
N ASN A 9 -6.66 -18.81 -13.74
CA ASN A 9 -7.88 -18.24 -14.29
C ASN A 9 -7.78 -16.72 -14.22
N ASP A 10 -7.79 -16.10 -15.40
CA ASP A 10 -7.54 -14.68 -15.58
C ASP A 10 -8.85 -13.93 -15.84
N CYS A 11 -8.88 -12.64 -15.49
CA CYS A 11 -10.04 -11.77 -15.59
C CYS A 11 -11.26 -12.17 -14.73
N VAL A 12 -11.08 -12.95 -13.65
CA VAL A 12 -12.20 -13.48 -12.82
C VAL A 12 -12.20 -13.03 -11.36
N PHE A 13 -11.22 -12.21 -10.94
CA PHE A 13 -11.11 -11.71 -9.57
C PHE A 13 -10.88 -10.19 -9.51
N GLY A 14 -11.00 -9.61 -8.31
CA GLY A 14 -10.87 -8.17 -8.10
C GLY A 14 -12.10 -7.37 -8.59
N ASP A 15 -11.93 -6.54 -9.61
CA ASP A 15 -13.01 -5.72 -10.17
C ASP A 15 -13.99 -6.52 -11.05
N ASN A 16 -13.54 -7.63 -11.62
CA ASN A 16 -14.37 -8.55 -12.42
C ASN A 16 -14.53 -9.87 -11.67
N LEU A 17 -15.28 -9.88 -10.56
CA LEU A 17 -15.46 -11.10 -9.76
C LEU A 17 -16.50 -12.04 -10.41
N GLU A 18 -16.03 -13.15 -10.98
CA GLU A 18 -16.86 -14.19 -11.60
C GLU A 18 -16.92 -15.46 -10.73
N ALA A 19 -17.58 -15.35 -9.57
CA ALA A 19 -17.59 -16.41 -8.55
C ALA A 19 -18.15 -17.75 -9.05
N HIS A 20 -19.12 -17.73 -9.97
CA HIS A 20 -19.68 -18.96 -10.56
C HIS A 20 -18.65 -19.68 -11.43
N GLU A 21 -17.89 -18.93 -12.24
CA GLU A 21 -16.84 -19.52 -13.07
C GLU A 21 -15.74 -20.14 -12.21
N ILE A 22 -15.33 -19.43 -11.16
CA ILE A 22 -14.34 -19.92 -10.19
C ILE A 22 -14.81 -21.24 -9.55
N ASP A 23 -16.08 -21.35 -9.15
CA ASP A 23 -16.65 -22.58 -8.59
C ASP A 23 -16.66 -23.74 -9.59
N VAL A 24 -17.06 -23.50 -10.84
CA VAL A 24 -17.05 -24.51 -11.89
C VAL A 24 -15.63 -25.03 -12.14
N VAL A 25 -14.65 -24.13 -12.32
CA VAL A 25 -13.26 -24.53 -12.54
C VAL A 25 -12.72 -25.28 -11.33
N SER A 26 -13.00 -24.81 -10.10
CA SER A 26 -12.59 -25.50 -8.87
C SER A 26 -13.12 -26.93 -8.80
N LYS A 27 -14.39 -27.15 -9.14
CA LYS A 27 -15.00 -28.51 -9.18
C LYS A 27 -14.32 -29.40 -10.21
N VAL A 28 -14.06 -28.89 -11.41
CA VAL A 28 -13.34 -29.65 -12.45
C VAL A 28 -11.95 -30.05 -11.95
N LEU A 29 -11.21 -29.14 -11.32
CA LEU A 29 -9.89 -29.44 -10.75
C LEU A 29 -9.95 -30.45 -9.59
N GLN A 30 -11.07 -30.54 -8.86
CA GLN A 30 -11.29 -31.55 -7.82
C GLN A 30 -11.57 -32.95 -8.40
N GLU A 31 -12.01 -33.06 -9.64
CA GLU A 31 -12.26 -34.33 -10.32
C GLU A 31 -11.02 -34.89 -11.02
N LEU A 32 -9.98 -34.07 -11.20
CA LEU A 32 -8.71 -34.52 -11.78
C LEU A 32 -7.96 -35.44 -10.80
N ASP A 33 -7.50 -36.59 -11.33
CA ASP A 33 -6.61 -37.53 -10.65
C ASP A 33 -5.22 -36.93 -10.35
N ARG A 34 -4.83 -35.91 -11.13
CA ARG A 34 -3.60 -35.14 -10.90
C ARG A 34 -3.88 -33.88 -10.04
N PRO A 35 -3.11 -33.62 -8.99
CA PRO A 35 -3.19 -32.36 -8.27
C PRO A 35 -2.74 -31.19 -9.14
N MET A 36 -3.61 -30.20 -9.34
CA MET A 36 -3.29 -28.93 -9.99
C MET A 36 -3.57 -27.78 -9.03
N LEU A 37 -2.65 -26.82 -8.95
CA LEU A 37 -2.85 -25.61 -8.17
C LEU A 37 -3.74 -24.63 -8.92
N TYR A 38 -4.69 -24.01 -8.22
CA TYR A 38 -5.58 -23.02 -8.82
C TYR A 38 -5.24 -21.59 -8.37
N SER A 39 -4.83 -20.74 -9.32
CA SER A 39 -4.54 -19.31 -9.13
C SER A 39 -5.59 -18.43 -9.80
N LEU A 40 -5.94 -17.29 -9.17
CA LEU A 40 -6.82 -16.26 -9.73
C LEU A 40 -6.06 -14.96 -10.02
N SER A 41 -6.31 -14.38 -11.20
CA SER A 41 -5.87 -13.03 -11.56
C SER A 41 -6.97 -12.26 -12.33
N PRO A 42 -6.84 -10.93 -12.45
CA PRO A 42 -6.03 -10.04 -11.63
C PRO A 42 -6.71 -9.77 -10.26
N GLY A 43 -6.05 -9.00 -9.39
CA GLY A 43 -6.53 -8.66 -8.06
C GLY A 43 -6.92 -7.18 -7.89
N VAL A 44 -7.16 -6.45 -8.97
CA VAL A 44 -7.43 -5.01 -8.93
C VAL A 44 -8.60 -4.73 -7.98
N SER A 45 -8.37 -3.88 -6.99
CA SER A 45 -9.35 -3.55 -5.94
C SER A 45 -9.91 -4.79 -5.21
N ALA A 46 -9.15 -5.86 -5.05
CA ALA A 46 -9.57 -7.01 -4.26
C ALA A 46 -9.80 -6.61 -2.79
N THR A 47 -10.74 -7.28 -2.13
CA THR A 47 -11.05 -7.05 -0.71
C THR A 47 -11.09 -8.37 0.05
N PRO A 48 -10.87 -8.35 1.37
CA PRO A 48 -11.05 -9.54 2.20
C PRO A 48 -12.43 -10.19 2.06
N ASN A 49 -13.49 -9.40 1.86
CA ASN A 49 -14.85 -9.92 1.65
C ASN A 49 -14.97 -10.71 0.33
N MET A 50 -14.36 -10.22 -0.75
CA MET A 50 -14.33 -10.93 -2.03
C MET A 50 -13.56 -12.25 -1.89
N ALA A 51 -12.38 -12.19 -1.28
CA ALA A 51 -11.56 -13.38 -1.05
C ALA A 51 -12.22 -14.41 -0.12
N ASN A 52 -12.98 -13.99 0.89
CA ASN A 52 -13.78 -14.91 1.71
C ASN A 52 -14.80 -15.71 0.90
N GLY A 53 -15.35 -15.12 -0.17
CA GLY A 53 -16.33 -15.80 -1.03
C GLY A 53 -15.74 -16.89 -1.92
N VAL A 54 -14.46 -16.82 -2.27
CA VAL A 54 -13.82 -17.72 -3.26
C VAL A 54 -12.57 -18.43 -2.75
N GLY A 55 -12.00 -18.01 -1.62
CA GLY A 55 -10.70 -18.47 -1.13
C GLY A 55 -10.67 -19.96 -0.80
N ASN A 56 -11.80 -20.55 -0.42
CA ASN A 56 -11.93 -21.99 -0.20
C ASN A 56 -11.92 -22.83 -1.49
N LEU A 57 -12.11 -22.19 -2.65
CA LEU A 57 -12.19 -22.82 -3.97
C LEU A 57 -10.83 -22.83 -4.69
N VAL A 58 -9.84 -22.08 -4.19
CA VAL A 58 -8.57 -21.83 -4.90
C VAL A 58 -7.36 -22.04 -3.99
N ASN A 59 -6.15 -22.04 -4.56
CA ASN A 59 -4.89 -22.14 -3.82
C ASN A 59 -4.19 -20.81 -3.65
N MET A 60 -4.45 -19.86 -4.55
CA MET A 60 -3.97 -18.49 -4.44
C MET A 60 -4.87 -17.55 -5.24
N TYR A 61 -4.88 -16.27 -4.86
CA TYR A 61 -5.64 -15.24 -5.55
C TYR A 61 -4.89 -13.92 -5.46
N ARG A 62 -4.68 -13.26 -6.60
CA ARG A 62 -3.98 -11.97 -6.62
C ARG A 62 -4.79 -10.93 -5.85
N ILE A 63 -4.14 -10.14 -4.99
CA ILE A 63 -4.83 -9.13 -4.16
C ILE A 63 -4.60 -7.69 -4.62
N THR A 64 -3.79 -7.48 -5.65
CA THR A 64 -3.47 -6.19 -6.27
C THR A 64 -3.58 -6.24 -7.79
N GLY A 65 -3.35 -5.09 -8.44
CA GLY A 65 -3.03 -5.07 -9.87
C GLY A 65 -1.67 -5.71 -10.16
N ASP A 66 -1.25 -5.63 -11.42
CA ASP A 66 0.06 -6.13 -11.86
C ASP A 66 1.18 -5.42 -11.07
N ASP A 67 2.09 -6.20 -10.50
CA ASP A 67 3.29 -5.68 -9.84
C ASP A 67 4.43 -5.51 -10.86
N TRP A 68 5.03 -4.33 -10.84
CA TRP A 68 6.19 -3.99 -11.65
C TRP A 68 7.26 -3.34 -10.78
N ASP A 69 8.39 -3.00 -11.38
CA ASP A 69 9.58 -2.58 -10.67
C ASP A 69 9.64 -1.07 -10.43
N SER A 70 8.53 -0.49 -9.97
CA SER A 70 8.47 0.88 -9.44
C SER A 70 8.22 0.87 -7.92
N TRP A 71 8.65 1.92 -7.22
CA TRP A 71 8.42 1.99 -5.77
C TRP A 71 6.92 2.09 -5.45
N GLU A 72 6.16 2.80 -6.28
CA GLU A 72 4.72 2.98 -6.13
C GLU A 72 3.97 1.65 -6.19
N ASP A 73 4.42 0.72 -7.05
CA ASP A 73 3.88 -0.64 -7.12
C ASP A 73 4.14 -1.40 -5.81
N VAL A 74 5.39 -1.39 -5.33
CA VAL A 74 5.79 -2.04 -4.06
C VAL A 74 5.04 -1.44 -2.85
N GLU A 75 4.92 -0.11 -2.78
CA GLU A 75 4.24 0.60 -1.69
C GLU A 75 2.74 0.22 -1.60
N ALA A 76 2.09 0.03 -2.75
CA ALA A 76 0.66 -0.26 -2.82
C ALA A 76 0.28 -1.57 -2.08
N HIS A 77 1.19 -2.54 -2.01
CA HIS A 77 0.97 -3.83 -1.36
C HIS A 77 0.84 -3.75 0.16
N PHE A 78 1.43 -2.74 0.83
CA PHE A 78 1.48 -2.71 2.30
C PHE A 78 0.10 -2.64 2.94
N ASN A 79 -0.77 -1.76 2.43
CA ASN A 79 -2.12 -1.60 2.98
C ASN A 79 -3.00 -2.81 2.70
N VAL A 80 -2.94 -3.33 1.47
CA VAL A 80 -3.72 -4.50 1.06
C VAL A 80 -3.30 -5.72 1.87
N SER A 81 -1.99 -5.96 2.00
CA SER A 81 -1.44 -7.06 2.80
C SER A 81 -1.89 -6.99 4.25
N ARG A 82 -1.87 -5.80 4.88
CA ARG A 82 -2.38 -5.59 6.23
C ARG A 82 -3.84 -6.02 6.33
N ASP A 83 -4.68 -5.59 5.41
CA ASP A 83 -6.13 -5.84 5.46
C ASP A 83 -6.45 -7.33 5.32
N PHE A 84 -5.72 -8.05 4.45
CA PHE A 84 -5.85 -9.50 4.29
C PHE A 84 -5.31 -10.28 5.49
N ALA A 85 -4.20 -9.84 6.10
CA ALA A 85 -3.68 -10.43 7.33
C ALA A 85 -4.67 -10.23 8.50
N ALA A 86 -5.21 -9.02 8.67
CA ALA A 86 -6.19 -8.70 9.71
C ALA A 86 -7.49 -9.52 9.56
N ALA A 87 -7.85 -9.89 8.33
CA ALA A 87 -8.96 -10.78 8.03
C ALA A 87 -8.64 -12.28 8.20
N ASN A 88 -7.44 -12.63 8.68
CA ASN A 88 -6.96 -14.01 8.83
C ASN A 88 -6.99 -14.84 7.52
N LEU A 89 -6.69 -14.19 6.39
CA LEU A 89 -6.74 -14.82 5.07
C LEU A 89 -5.41 -15.43 4.61
N ILE A 90 -4.31 -15.15 5.31
CA ILE A 90 -3.01 -15.75 5.04
C ILE A 90 -3.05 -17.23 5.40
N GLY A 91 -2.97 -18.11 4.40
CA GLY A 91 -3.00 -19.55 4.62
C GLY A 91 -4.34 -20.05 5.16
N ALA A 92 -5.44 -19.39 4.78
CA ALA A 92 -6.81 -19.84 5.07
C ALA A 92 -7.12 -21.17 4.35
N LYS A 93 -8.27 -21.78 4.66
CA LYS A 93 -8.70 -23.01 3.97
C LYS A 93 -8.86 -22.72 2.47
N GLY A 94 -8.26 -23.57 1.63
CA GLY A 94 -8.31 -23.47 0.17
C GLY A 94 -8.59 -24.81 -0.50
N LEU A 95 -8.48 -24.82 -1.83
CA LEU A 95 -8.66 -26.02 -2.65
C LEU A 95 -7.67 -27.11 -2.23
N ARG A 96 -8.18 -28.25 -1.74
CA ARG A 96 -7.37 -29.40 -1.30
C ARG A 96 -6.22 -29.02 -0.32
N GLY A 97 -6.38 -27.94 0.45
CA GLY A 97 -5.32 -27.47 1.35
C GLY A 97 -5.53 -26.05 1.84
N LYS A 98 -4.55 -25.18 1.56
CA LYS A 98 -4.54 -23.78 1.95
C LYS A 98 -4.68 -22.86 0.73
N SER A 99 -5.16 -21.65 0.97
CA SER A 99 -5.17 -20.55 0.00
C SER A 99 -4.32 -19.40 0.50
N TRP A 100 -3.63 -18.74 -0.42
CA TRP A 100 -2.66 -17.68 -0.12
C TRP A 100 -3.01 -16.38 -0.87
N PRO A 101 -3.00 -15.23 -0.18
CA PRO A 101 -3.01 -13.93 -0.86
C PRO A 101 -1.77 -13.81 -1.73
N ASP A 102 -1.95 -13.51 -3.02
CA ASP A 102 -0.88 -13.37 -3.99
C ASP A 102 -0.60 -11.88 -4.27
N LEU A 103 0.61 -11.45 -3.96
CA LEU A 103 1.13 -10.10 -4.21
C LEU A 103 1.72 -9.97 -5.63
N ASP A 104 1.45 -10.94 -6.50
CA ASP A 104 2.00 -11.04 -7.85
C ASP A 104 3.48 -11.43 -7.91
N MET A 105 3.96 -11.63 -9.13
CA MET A 105 5.33 -12.03 -9.44
C MET A 105 6.35 -10.99 -8.97
N LEU A 106 7.56 -11.46 -8.64
CA LEU A 106 8.70 -10.62 -8.27
C LEU A 106 9.38 -10.07 -9.54
N PRO A 107 9.28 -8.76 -9.84
CA PRO A 107 9.89 -8.14 -11.02
C PRO A 107 11.35 -7.83 -10.72
N LEU A 108 12.16 -8.88 -10.57
CA LEU A 108 13.57 -8.80 -10.20
C LEU A 108 14.48 -9.31 -11.34
N GLY A 109 15.74 -8.87 -11.36
CA GLY A 109 16.73 -9.31 -12.34
C GLY A 109 16.54 -8.68 -13.71
N TRP A 110 16.48 -9.50 -14.76
CA TRP A 110 16.42 -9.05 -16.16
C TRP A 110 15.00 -9.17 -16.73
N LEU A 111 14.38 -8.05 -17.08
CA LEU A 111 12.94 -7.88 -17.34
C LEU A 111 12.69 -7.20 -18.69
N THR A 112 11.41 -7.08 -19.07
CA THR A 112 10.92 -6.17 -20.12
C THR A 112 10.15 -5.00 -19.50
N ASP A 113 9.78 -4.01 -20.32
CA ASP A 113 8.83 -2.98 -19.89
C ASP A 113 7.42 -3.57 -19.67
N PRO A 114 6.60 -2.94 -18.79
CA PRO A 114 5.23 -3.36 -18.55
C PRO A 114 4.43 -3.57 -19.83
N GLY A 115 3.83 -4.74 -19.98
CA GLY A 115 3.02 -5.11 -21.15
C GLY A 115 3.82 -5.41 -22.44
N SER A 116 5.16 -5.40 -22.40
CA SER A 116 5.99 -5.78 -23.54
C SER A 116 6.37 -7.26 -23.52
N ASN A 117 6.06 -7.97 -24.61
CA ASN A 117 6.32 -9.40 -24.78
C ASN A 117 7.68 -9.75 -25.40
N GLN A 118 8.38 -8.79 -26.04
CA GLN A 118 9.57 -9.10 -26.84
C GLN A 118 10.78 -8.17 -26.61
N GLY A 119 10.62 -7.07 -25.86
CA GLY A 119 11.70 -6.15 -25.52
C GLY A 119 11.33 -4.67 -25.68
N PRO A 120 12.28 -3.74 -25.46
CA PRO A 120 13.68 -4.00 -25.05
C PRO A 120 13.76 -4.62 -23.65
N GLN A 121 14.74 -5.50 -23.42
CA GLN A 121 15.00 -6.02 -22.08
C GLN A 121 15.92 -5.07 -21.30
N ARG A 122 15.69 -4.96 -19.99
CA ARG A 122 16.41 -4.09 -19.07
C ARG A 122 16.60 -4.76 -17.71
N LYS A 123 17.43 -4.15 -16.86
CA LYS A 123 17.47 -4.52 -15.44
C LYS A 123 16.22 -4.00 -14.72
N CYS A 124 15.90 -4.66 -13.62
CA CYS A 124 15.01 -4.14 -12.59
C CYS A 124 15.43 -2.71 -12.18
N ASN A 125 14.44 -1.81 -12.09
CA ASN A 125 14.59 -0.41 -11.72
C ASN A 125 14.54 -0.19 -10.20
N LEU A 126 14.08 -1.18 -9.43
CA LEU A 126 14.13 -1.14 -7.97
C LEU A 126 15.59 -1.12 -7.49
N SER A 127 15.88 -0.20 -6.58
CA SER A 127 17.14 -0.20 -5.82
C SER A 127 17.28 -1.47 -4.99
N PHE A 128 18.50 -1.75 -4.54
CA PHE A 128 18.74 -2.94 -3.71
C PHE A 128 17.94 -2.92 -2.41
N ASP A 129 17.74 -1.75 -1.80
CA ASP A 129 16.91 -1.61 -0.59
C ASP A 129 15.44 -1.88 -0.86
N GLU A 130 14.91 -1.41 -2.00
CA GLU A 130 13.54 -1.68 -2.42
C GLU A 130 13.31 -3.16 -2.74
N GLN A 131 14.28 -3.84 -3.38
CA GLN A 131 14.20 -5.28 -3.63
C GLN A 131 14.21 -6.10 -2.32
N LYS A 132 15.04 -5.71 -1.33
CA LYS A 132 15.01 -6.31 0.01
C LYS A 132 13.66 -6.07 0.69
N THR A 133 13.12 -4.85 0.59
CA THR A 133 11.81 -4.49 1.12
C THR A 133 10.71 -5.35 0.52
N GLN A 134 10.68 -5.50 -0.80
CA GLN A 134 9.73 -6.33 -1.52
C GLN A 134 9.81 -7.80 -1.06
N MET A 135 11.00 -8.40 -1.11
CA MET A 135 11.18 -9.79 -0.72
C MET A 135 10.83 -10.04 0.77
N THR A 136 11.14 -9.08 1.64
CA THR A 136 10.80 -9.16 3.06
C THR A 136 9.29 -9.10 3.27
N LEU A 137 8.58 -8.18 2.59
CA LEU A 137 7.12 -8.12 2.66
C LEU A 137 6.47 -9.39 2.12
N TRP A 138 6.86 -9.86 0.92
CA TRP A 138 6.31 -11.09 0.32
C TRP A 138 6.49 -12.30 1.24
N SER A 139 7.65 -12.38 1.90
CA SER A 139 7.93 -13.44 2.88
C SER A 139 7.05 -13.31 4.12
N MET A 140 6.93 -12.11 4.68
CA MET A 140 6.10 -11.83 5.87
C MET A 140 4.60 -11.98 5.60
N VAL A 141 4.12 -11.79 4.37
CA VAL A 141 2.71 -12.02 3.99
C VAL A 141 2.47 -13.48 3.59
N LYS A 142 3.55 -14.25 3.42
CA LYS A 142 3.53 -15.61 2.87
C LYS A 142 2.91 -15.67 1.47
N SER A 143 3.18 -14.64 0.66
CA SER A 143 2.79 -14.60 -0.75
C SER A 143 3.49 -15.73 -1.52
N PRO A 144 2.89 -16.31 -2.57
CA PRO A 144 3.62 -17.11 -3.55
C PRO A 144 4.85 -16.34 -4.06
N LEU A 145 5.97 -17.04 -4.21
CA LEU A 145 7.23 -16.48 -4.70
C LEU A 145 7.46 -16.96 -6.14
N MET A 146 7.00 -16.16 -7.10
CA MET A 146 7.18 -16.41 -8.54
C MET A 146 8.18 -15.39 -9.10
N PHE A 147 9.32 -15.85 -9.60
CA PHE A 147 10.35 -14.95 -10.15
C PHE A 147 10.01 -14.56 -11.60
N GLY A 148 9.87 -13.26 -11.87
CA GLY A 148 9.49 -12.74 -13.19
C GLY A 148 10.65 -12.51 -14.17
N GLY A 149 11.90 -12.51 -13.68
CA GLY A 149 13.08 -12.23 -14.51
C GLY A 149 13.63 -13.42 -15.29
N ASP A 150 14.51 -13.13 -16.26
CA ASP A 150 15.27 -14.14 -16.98
C ASP A 150 16.37 -14.75 -16.09
N MET A 151 16.09 -15.95 -15.57
CA MET A 151 17.01 -16.72 -14.71
C MET A 151 18.37 -17.01 -15.34
N ARG A 152 18.50 -16.99 -16.68
CA ARG A 152 19.79 -17.21 -17.37
C ARG A 152 20.74 -16.02 -17.21
N LYS A 153 20.20 -14.86 -16.80
CA LYS A 153 20.94 -13.61 -16.58
C LYS A 153 20.94 -13.20 -15.10
N LEU A 154 20.67 -14.15 -14.20
CA LEU A 154 20.62 -13.88 -12.77
C LEU A 154 21.99 -13.45 -12.24
N ASP A 155 22.06 -12.27 -11.62
CA ASP A 155 23.26 -11.78 -10.96
C ASP A 155 23.33 -12.22 -9.49
N GLY A 156 24.53 -12.12 -8.89
CA GLY A 156 24.77 -12.57 -7.52
C GLY A 156 23.95 -11.81 -6.48
N THR A 157 23.67 -10.53 -6.73
CA THR A 157 22.83 -9.68 -5.86
C THR A 157 21.41 -10.19 -5.81
N THR A 158 20.77 -10.37 -6.96
CA THR A 158 19.40 -10.89 -7.08
C THR A 158 19.31 -12.32 -6.54
N TYR A 159 20.31 -13.16 -6.87
CA TYR A 159 20.41 -14.52 -6.35
C TYR A 159 20.41 -14.54 -4.80
N SER A 160 21.19 -13.67 -4.16
CA SER A 160 21.27 -13.59 -2.70
C SER A 160 19.94 -13.22 -2.03
N ILE A 161 19.12 -12.40 -2.69
CA ILE A 161 17.79 -12.02 -2.20
C ILE A 161 16.83 -13.21 -2.28
N ILE A 162 16.71 -13.83 -3.45
CA ILE A 162 15.71 -14.89 -3.69
C ILE A 162 16.08 -16.23 -3.05
N THR A 163 17.34 -16.41 -2.65
CA THR A 163 17.82 -17.62 -1.95
C THR A 163 18.10 -17.42 -0.47
N ASN A 164 17.72 -16.27 0.11
CA ASN A 164 17.92 -16.02 1.54
C ASN A 164 17.15 -17.06 2.38
N PRO A 165 17.84 -17.92 3.15
CA PRO A 165 17.21 -19.04 3.83
C PRO A 165 16.23 -18.59 4.92
N ILE A 166 16.45 -17.44 5.54
CA ILE A 166 15.56 -16.91 6.59
C ILE A 166 14.25 -16.41 5.98
N LEU A 167 14.31 -15.70 4.85
CA LEU A 167 13.10 -15.27 4.14
C LEU A 167 12.27 -16.45 3.64
N LEU A 168 12.92 -17.46 3.08
CA LEU A 168 12.26 -18.69 2.63
C LEU A 168 11.65 -19.48 3.80
N GLU A 169 12.32 -19.48 4.97
CA GLU A 169 11.81 -20.10 6.20
C GLU A 169 10.55 -19.36 6.70
N ILE A 170 10.56 -18.03 6.73
CA ILE A 170 9.39 -17.21 7.08
C ILE A 170 8.25 -17.54 6.11
N ASN A 171 8.48 -17.36 4.82
CA ASN A 171 7.47 -17.58 3.78
C ASN A 171 6.84 -18.98 3.87
N SER A 172 7.66 -20.02 4.07
CA SER A 172 7.19 -21.41 4.06
C SER A 172 6.57 -21.84 5.40
N TYR A 173 7.17 -21.47 6.54
CA TYR A 173 6.90 -22.15 7.81
C TYR A 173 6.43 -21.24 8.95
N SER A 174 6.50 -19.92 8.82
CA SER A 174 6.02 -19.04 9.91
C SER A 174 4.49 -19.10 10.06
N THR A 175 4.03 -18.73 11.25
CA THR A 175 2.61 -18.52 11.58
C THR A 175 2.38 -17.14 12.20
N ASP A 176 1.13 -16.74 12.37
CA ASP A 176 0.72 -15.49 13.02
C ASP A 176 1.21 -14.19 12.36
N ASN A 177 1.64 -14.30 11.10
CA ASN A 177 2.04 -13.21 10.23
C ASN A 177 1.00 -12.08 10.22
N ARG A 178 1.39 -10.89 10.70
CA ARG A 178 0.52 -9.71 10.73
C ARG A 178 1.31 -8.41 10.82
N GLU A 179 0.64 -7.30 10.49
CA GLU A 179 1.18 -5.97 10.75
C GLU A 179 1.31 -5.74 12.26
N PHE A 180 2.46 -5.19 12.69
CA PHE A 180 2.77 -4.85 14.07
C PHE A 180 2.77 -3.32 14.22
N SER A 181 1.72 -2.77 14.81
CA SER A 181 1.51 -1.32 14.85
C SER A 181 2.19 -0.61 16.03
N TYR A 182 2.78 -1.34 16.99
CA TYR A 182 3.40 -0.76 18.19
C TYR A 182 4.87 -0.40 17.95
N ILE A 183 5.09 0.52 17.03
CA ILE A 183 6.40 1.04 16.65
C ILE A 183 6.45 2.57 16.76
N SER A 184 7.65 3.10 16.95
CA SER A 184 7.94 4.54 16.90
C SER A 184 9.01 4.82 15.85
N GLY A 185 8.97 6.01 15.27
CA GLY A 185 9.95 6.45 14.27
C GLY A 185 10.41 7.86 14.54
N THR A 186 11.70 8.11 14.38
CA THR A 186 12.30 9.45 14.40
C THR A 186 13.22 9.61 13.20
N GLU A 187 13.20 10.78 12.55
CA GLU A 187 14.12 11.08 11.46
C GLU A 187 15.58 11.04 11.96
N ASP A 188 16.46 10.38 11.20
CA ASP A 188 17.90 10.38 11.51
C ASP A 188 18.57 11.66 11.01
N LEU A 189 18.53 12.70 11.84
CA LEU A 189 19.14 14.01 11.54
C LEU A 189 20.68 13.97 11.42
N ARG A 190 21.35 12.84 11.69
CA ARG A 190 22.81 12.70 11.53
C ARG A 190 23.25 12.66 10.06
N SER A 191 22.33 12.41 9.13
CA SER A 191 22.59 12.41 7.69
C SER A 191 22.64 13.82 7.07
N SER A 192 22.24 14.86 7.81
CA SER A 192 22.24 16.24 7.31
C SER A 192 23.61 16.88 7.48
N ASN A 193 24.52 16.68 6.52
CA ASN A 193 25.73 17.49 6.34
C ASN A 193 25.40 18.91 5.85
N HIS A 194 24.52 19.62 6.56
CA HIS A 194 24.40 21.07 6.48
C HIS A 194 24.94 21.66 7.78
N VAL A 195 26.19 22.17 7.68
CA VAL A 195 26.86 23.15 8.54
C VAL A 195 26.07 23.53 9.81
N LEU A 196 26.47 22.93 10.94
CA LEU A 196 26.02 23.30 12.28
C LEU A 196 26.43 24.75 12.59
N THR A 197 25.49 25.70 12.47
CA THR A 197 25.52 26.90 13.29
C THR A 197 24.87 26.62 14.64
N ARG A 198 25.72 26.73 15.65
CA ARG A 198 25.48 26.47 17.07
C ARG A 198 24.36 27.39 17.59
N GLN A 199 23.14 26.88 17.74
CA GLN A 199 22.17 27.44 18.68
C GLN A 199 21.49 26.31 19.46
N THR A 200 21.75 26.33 20.76
CA THR A 200 20.97 25.68 21.80
C THR A 200 19.47 25.93 21.61
N ARG A 201 18.64 24.88 21.62
CA ARG A 201 17.26 24.90 22.17
C ARG A 201 16.56 23.53 22.07
N ASN A 202 16.17 23.03 23.24
CA ASN A 202 15.04 22.17 23.58
C ASN A 202 14.50 21.18 22.52
N LEU A 203 14.61 19.89 22.86
CA LEU A 203 13.75 18.81 22.37
C LEU A 203 12.28 19.26 22.37
N LYS A 204 11.75 19.54 21.19
CA LYS A 204 10.31 19.58 20.97
C LYS A 204 9.93 18.22 20.40
N GLU A 205 9.10 17.48 21.13
CA GLU A 205 8.23 16.48 20.53
C GLU A 205 7.51 17.14 19.34
N VAL A 206 7.83 16.68 18.13
CA VAL A 206 7.06 17.02 16.95
C VAL A 206 5.77 16.20 17.03
N LYS A 207 4.72 16.79 17.62
CA LYS A 207 3.37 16.26 17.46
C LYS A 207 3.01 16.34 15.98
N ALA A 208 2.69 15.19 15.38
CA ALA A 208 2.28 15.06 13.99
C ALA A 208 1.19 16.10 13.64
N GLU A 209 1.48 16.97 12.67
CA GLU A 209 0.49 17.90 12.16
C GLU A 209 -0.50 17.14 11.29
N ALA A 210 -1.78 17.12 11.68
CA ALA A 210 -2.85 16.49 10.90
C ALA A 210 -2.87 17.04 9.46
N SER A 211 -2.65 16.17 8.48
CA SER A 211 -2.71 16.47 7.05
C SER A 211 -4.16 16.40 6.56
N HIS A 212 -4.56 17.38 5.75
CA HIS A 212 -5.87 17.40 5.12
C HIS A 212 -5.90 16.38 3.97
N VAL A 213 -6.63 15.27 4.16
CA VAL A 213 -6.73 14.23 3.13
C VAL A 213 -8.07 14.37 2.39
N PRO A 214 -8.07 14.70 1.09
CA PRO A 214 -9.29 14.72 0.29
C PRO A 214 -9.81 13.29 0.10
N SER A 215 -11.11 13.10 0.30
CA SER A 215 -11.77 11.81 0.23
C SER A 215 -13.17 11.91 -0.41
N LEU A 216 -13.76 10.81 -0.87
CA LEU A 216 -15.13 10.78 -1.41
C LEU A 216 -16.11 10.22 -0.38
N THR A 217 -17.27 10.86 -0.32
CA THR A 217 -18.42 10.45 0.48
C THR A 217 -19.72 10.69 -0.30
N SER A 218 -20.85 10.15 0.18
CA SER A 218 -22.15 10.48 -0.41
C SER A 218 -22.48 11.96 -0.20
N CYS A 219 -22.94 12.62 -1.27
CA CYS A 219 -23.33 14.03 -1.28
C CYS A 219 -24.46 14.38 -0.29
N ARG A 220 -25.15 13.37 0.26
CA ARG A 220 -26.20 13.54 1.26
C ARG A 220 -25.64 13.75 2.67
N HIS A 221 -24.39 13.35 2.94
CA HIS A 221 -23.78 13.52 4.25
C HIS A 221 -23.50 15.00 4.57
N ALA A 222 -23.66 15.38 5.84
CA ALA A 222 -23.35 16.73 6.29
C ALA A 222 -21.87 17.09 6.08
N GLU A 223 -20.98 16.11 6.20
CA GLU A 223 -19.53 16.21 5.98
C GLU A 223 -19.13 16.45 4.53
N ALA A 224 -20.04 16.37 3.56
CA ALA A 224 -19.78 16.75 2.17
C ALA A 224 -19.95 18.27 1.93
N LYS A 225 -20.51 19.00 2.89
CA LYS A 225 -20.88 20.42 2.76
C LYS A 225 -19.83 21.31 3.43
N GLY A 226 -19.08 22.08 2.64
CA GLY A 226 -18.01 22.94 3.16
C GLY A 226 -17.15 23.61 2.09
N TRP A 227 -17.38 23.32 0.81
CA TRP A 227 -16.64 23.91 -0.30
C TRP A 227 -17.20 25.27 -0.67
N THR A 228 -16.30 26.23 -0.90
CA THR A 228 -16.64 27.60 -1.29
C THR A 228 -15.70 28.09 -2.38
N PHE A 229 -16.22 28.88 -3.32
CA PHE A 229 -15.37 29.63 -4.24
C PHE A 229 -14.66 30.76 -3.49
N ASN A 230 -13.36 30.87 -3.72
CA ASN A 230 -12.59 32.03 -3.32
C ASN A 230 -12.09 32.74 -4.58
N PHE A 231 -12.53 33.99 -4.76
CA PHE A 231 -12.15 34.80 -5.91
C PHE A 231 -11.09 35.80 -5.45
N ASP A 232 -9.85 35.57 -5.87
CA ASP A 232 -8.76 36.51 -5.65
C ASP A 232 -8.60 37.32 -6.94
N GLY A 233 -9.02 38.58 -6.92
CA GLY A 233 -9.34 39.42 -8.10
C GLY A 233 -8.22 39.67 -9.12
N ARG A 234 -7.09 38.96 -9.06
CA ARG A 234 -5.99 38.96 -10.02
C ARG A 234 -5.42 37.58 -10.40
N LYS A 235 -5.92 36.46 -9.86
CA LYS A 235 -5.40 35.09 -10.11
C LYS A 235 -6.51 34.06 -10.42
N ALA A 236 -6.11 32.87 -10.88
CA ALA A 236 -6.99 31.74 -11.17
C ALA A 236 -7.90 31.43 -9.95
N SER A 237 -9.19 31.18 -10.20
CA SER A 237 -10.18 30.97 -9.14
C SER A 237 -9.82 29.72 -8.32
N ARG A 238 -9.97 29.76 -7.00
CA ARG A 238 -9.72 28.62 -6.10
C ARG A 238 -11.01 28.13 -5.47
N ILE A 239 -11.09 26.83 -5.19
CA ILE A 239 -12.17 26.23 -4.41
C ILE A 239 -11.56 25.74 -3.09
N CYS A 240 -12.13 26.18 -1.97
CA CYS A 240 -11.59 25.96 -0.64
C CYS A 240 -12.60 25.26 0.28
N TRP A 241 -12.12 24.30 1.05
CA TRP A 241 -12.86 23.63 2.11
C TRP A 241 -12.77 24.41 3.41
N LYS A 242 -13.93 24.67 4.03
CA LYS A 242 -14.04 25.26 5.37
C LYS A 242 -14.69 24.25 6.32
N ASP A 243 -13.92 23.80 7.30
CA ASP A 243 -14.43 22.93 8.36
C ASP A 243 -15.34 23.73 9.32
N LYS A 244 -16.52 23.19 9.62
CA LYS A 244 -17.50 23.78 10.55
C LYS A 244 -17.24 23.38 12.01
N TYR A 245 -16.41 22.36 12.27
CA TYR A 245 -16.23 21.76 13.60
C TYR A 245 -14.90 22.11 14.28
N LEU A 246 -13.94 22.70 13.56
CA LEU A 246 -12.68 23.20 14.13
C LEU A 246 -12.86 24.60 14.73
N GLY A 247 -13.29 24.65 16.00
CA GLY A 247 -13.27 25.85 16.80
C GLY A 247 -11.86 26.43 16.96
N ARG A 248 -11.66 27.69 16.56
CA ARG A 248 -10.64 28.65 17.03
C ARG A 248 -9.16 28.18 17.10
N LYS A 249 -8.70 27.26 16.26
CA LYS A 249 -7.26 27.16 15.94
C LYS A 249 -7.07 27.39 14.44
N SER A 250 -6.52 28.56 14.11
CA SER A 250 -6.20 29.02 12.76
C SER A 250 -5.30 27.99 12.04
N LYS A 251 -5.92 27.12 11.23
CA LYS A 251 -5.23 26.39 10.16
C LYS A 251 -5.72 26.95 8.82
N ALA A 252 -4.82 27.06 7.85
CA ALA A 252 -5.16 27.54 6.52
C ALA A 252 -6.19 26.58 5.87
N PRO A 253 -7.21 27.10 5.16
CA PRO A 253 -8.19 26.25 4.48
C PRO A 253 -7.52 25.42 3.38
N PHE A 254 -7.95 24.16 3.22
CA PHE A 254 -7.51 23.32 2.10
C PHE A 254 -8.12 23.85 0.80
N CYS A 255 -7.29 24.28 -0.16
CA CYS A 255 -7.73 24.97 -1.37
C CYS A 255 -7.11 24.37 -2.63
N LEU A 256 -7.93 24.16 -3.64
CA LEU A 256 -7.54 23.65 -4.96
C LEU A 256 -7.67 24.75 -6.02
N HIS A 257 -6.79 24.73 -7.01
CA HIS A 257 -6.84 25.65 -8.14
C HIS A 257 -7.84 25.13 -9.17
N THR A 258 -8.57 26.04 -9.82
CA THR A 258 -9.56 25.65 -10.83
C THR A 258 -9.05 25.96 -12.23
N ARG A 259 -9.29 25.04 -13.17
CA ARG A 259 -9.01 25.19 -14.59
C ARG A 259 -10.26 24.84 -15.39
N LYS A 260 -10.56 25.66 -16.40
CA LYS A 260 -11.59 25.34 -17.36
C LYS A 260 -11.05 24.25 -18.30
N PRO A 261 -11.84 23.22 -18.62
CA PRO A 261 -11.44 22.23 -19.61
C PRO A 261 -11.10 22.91 -20.95
N LEU A 262 -9.93 22.58 -21.52
CA LEU A 262 -9.49 23.13 -22.81
C LEU A 262 -10.01 22.24 -23.96
N PHE A 263 -10.52 22.85 -25.03
CA PHE A 263 -11.10 22.17 -26.19
C PHE A 263 -10.31 22.45 -27.46
N THR A 264 -10.20 21.46 -28.35
CA THR A 264 -9.77 21.64 -29.74
C THR A 264 -10.89 22.28 -30.57
N LEU A 265 -10.53 22.94 -31.68
CA LEU A 265 -11.44 23.79 -32.47
C LEU A 265 -12.61 23.03 -33.14
N GLU A 266 -12.49 21.72 -33.33
CA GLU A 266 -13.43 20.89 -34.09
C GLU A 266 -14.67 20.44 -33.28
N ASP A 267 -14.65 20.52 -31.94
CA ASP A 267 -15.70 19.97 -31.07
C ASP A 267 -16.54 21.03 -30.31
N LYS A 268 -16.47 22.28 -30.74
CA LYS A 268 -16.91 23.45 -29.94
C LYS A 268 -18.40 23.53 -29.58
N TYR A 269 -19.31 22.87 -30.30
CA TYR A 269 -20.76 23.04 -30.10
C TYR A 269 -21.41 21.95 -29.23
N SER A 270 -21.02 20.69 -29.37
CA SER A 270 -21.57 19.58 -28.56
C SER A 270 -21.00 19.59 -27.12
N TYR A 271 -19.71 19.90 -26.97
CA TYR A 271 -19.02 19.84 -25.68
C TYR A 271 -19.25 21.07 -24.78
N LYS A 272 -19.58 22.25 -25.34
CA LYS A 272 -19.84 23.47 -24.55
C LYS A 272 -21.04 23.35 -23.61
N GLN A 273 -22.09 22.61 -24.00
CA GLN A 273 -23.27 22.41 -23.17
C GLN A 273 -23.03 21.38 -22.05
N LYS A 274 -22.27 20.31 -22.33
CA LYS A 274 -22.00 19.21 -21.37
C LYS A 274 -21.13 19.64 -20.17
N TYR A 275 -20.28 20.66 -20.33
CA TYR A 275 -19.30 21.11 -19.33
C TYR A 275 -19.52 22.53 -18.82
N GLN A 276 -20.68 23.12 -19.08
CA GLN A 276 -21.03 24.43 -18.56
C GLN A 276 -21.12 24.39 -17.02
N GLY A 277 -20.27 25.15 -16.32
CA GLY A 277 -20.18 25.13 -14.86
C GLY A 277 -19.25 24.07 -14.26
N LYS A 278 -18.65 23.21 -15.08
CA LYS A 278 -17.75 22.12 -14.64
C LYS A 278 -16.27 22.53 -14.74
N LEU A 279 -15.45 21.98 -13.84
CA LEU A 279 -14.05 22.39 -13.65
C LEU A 279 -13.12 21.18 -13.47
N GLN A 280 -11.87 21.34 -13.86
CA GLN A 280 -10.76 20.51 -13.38
C GLN A 280 -10.11 21.18 -12.18
N LEU A 281 -9.65 20.38 -11.22
CA LEU A 281 -9.08 20.85 -9.95
C LEU A 281 -7.62 20.43 -9.84
N LEU A 282 -6.73 21.38 -9.57
CA LEU A 282 -5.28 21.16 -9.51
C LEU A 282 -4.75 21.35 -8.10
N ALA A 283 -3.71 20.59 -7.77
CA ALA A 283 -2.96 20.73 -6.52
C ALA A 283 -2.19 22.07 -6.47
N ASN A 284 -1.62 22.50 -7.59
CA ASN A 284 -0.81 23.72 -7.72
C ASN A 284 -1.05 24.41 -9.08
N GLU A 285 -0.71 25.70 -9.20
CA GLU A 285 -0.86 26.49 -10.44
C GLU A 285 0.10 26.06 -11.56
N THR A 286 1.26 25.52 -11.19
CA THR A 286 2.34 25.16 -12.12
C THR A 286 2.40 23.67 -12.46
N ASP A 287 1.53 22.86 -11.85
CA ASP A 287 1.52 21.40 -11.96
C ASP A 287 0.37 20.95 -12.87
N ASP A 288 0.59 19.96 -13.73
CA ASP A 288 -0.43 19.39 -14.64
C ASP A 288 -1.11 18.16 -14.01
N SER A 289 -1.20 18.17 -12.68
CA SER A 289 -1.80 17.11 -11.87
C SER A 289 -3.21 17.50 -11.43
N CYS A 290 -4.20 16.79 -11.97
CA CYS A 290 -5.62 16.98 -11.70
C CYS A 290 -6.14 15.98 -10.67
N LEU A 291 -7.04 16.45 -9.81
CA LEU A 291 -7.74 15.64 -8.84
C LEU A 291 -8.71 14.68 -9.55
N ASN A 292 -8.50 13.39 -9.36
CA ASN A 292 -9.37 12.35 -9.90
C ASN A 292 -10.32 11.79 -8.82
N ALA A 293 -11.46 11.30 -9.26
CA ALA A 293 -12.42 10.57 -8.43
C ALA A 293 -12.30 9.05 -8.60
N SER A 294 -11.24 8.59 -9.29
CA SER A 294 -10.90 7.19 -9.43
C SER A 294 -10.38 6.69 -8.07
N PRO A 295 -11.03 5.70 -7.44
CA PRO A 295 -10.74 5.34 -6.06
C PRO A 295 -9.36 4.68 -5.92
N ILE A 296 -8.61 5.09 -4.91
CA ILE A 296 -7.60 4.21 -4.29
C ILE A 296 -8.30 3.55 -3.08
N GLY A 297 -8.73 2.28 -3.24
CA GLY A 297 -9.35 1.43 -2.19
C GLY A 297 -10.89 1.32 -2.21
N LYS A 298 -11.44 0.17 -1.75
CA LYS A 298 -12.89 -0.22 -1.82
C LYS A 298 -13.71 -0.02 -0.53
N LEU A 299 -15.03 -0.11 -0.74
CA LEU A 299 -16.18 0.09 0.14
C LEU A 299 -16.19 -0.71 1.48
N SER A 300 -16.45 0.02 2.58
CA SER A 300 -17.29 -0.43 3.69
C SER A 300 -18.25 0.72 4.07
N SER A 301 -19.40 0.44 4.68
CA SER A 301 -20.51 1.40 4.90
C SER A 301 -20.20 2.58 5.84
N ARG A 302 -18.94 2.76 6.27
CA ARG A 302 -18.50 3.86 7.14
C ARG A 302 -17.08 4.41 6.86
N GLU A 303 -16.46 4.13 5.70
CA GLU A 303 -15.09 4.60 5.43
C GLU A 303 -14.97 5.46 4.15
N THR A 304 -14.33 6.62 4.30
CA THR A 304 -14.11 7.66 3.29
C THR A 304 -13.09 7.21 2.23
N LYS A 305 -13.43 7.24 0.94
CA LYS A 305 -12.52 6.82 -0.17
C LYS A 305 -11.42 7.86 -0.37
N ARG A 306 -10.13 7.53 -0.36
CA ARG A 306 -9.07 8.53 -0.64
C ARG A 306 -9.08 8.94 -2.11
N MET A 307 -8.90 10.24 -2.36
CA MET A 307 -8.75 10.80 -3.71
C MET A 307 -7.27 10.90 -4.08
N SER A 308 -6.93 10.77 -5.36
CA SER A 308 -5.55 10.92 -5.84
C SER A 308 -5.43 12.02 -6.90
N PHE A 309 -4.19 12.44 -7.14
CA PHE A 309 -3.86 13.33 -8.24
C PHE A 309 -3.22 12.51 -9.35
N SER A 310 -3.61 12.79 -10.58
CA SER A 310 -3.07 12.16 -11.79
C SER A 310 -2.92 13.21 -12.87
N HIS A 311 -2.11 12.95 -13.90
CA HIS A 311 -2.00 13.86 -15.04
C HIS A 311 -3.38 14.29 -15.58
N CYS A 312 -3.52 15.60 -15.82
CA CYS A 312 -4.74 16.23 -16.30
C CYS A 312 -5.14 15.68 -17.67
N LYS A 313 -6.26 14.96 -17.71
CA LYS A 313 -6.88 14.43 -18.93
C LYS A 313 -8.32 14.91 -18.98
N LEU A 314 -8.86 15.09 -20.19
CA LEU A 314 -10.27 15.44 -20.38
C LEU A 314 -11.14 14.20 -20.19
N ASN A 315 -11.21 13.69 -18.96
CA ASN A 315 -11.95 12.47 -18.60
C ASN A 315 -12.96 12.74 -17.49
N GLU A 316 -14.09 12.05 -17.50
CA GLU A 316 -15.23 12.37 -16.62
C GLU A 316 -14.91 12.18 -15.12
N ASP A 317 -13.93 11.36 -14.79
CA ASP A 317 -13.42 11.13 -13.44
C ASP A 317 -12.60 12.29 -12.88
N GLN A 318 -12.16 13.25 -13.71
CA GLN A 318 -11.45 14.47 -13.31
C GLN A 318 -12.32 15.73 -13.39
N ILE A 319 -13.62 15.59 -13.64
CA ILE A 319 -14.55 16.69 -13.84
C ILE A 319 -15.43 16.90 -12.62
N TRP A 320 -15.36 18.11 -12.07
CA TRP A 320 -15.98 18.49 -10.81
C TRP A 320 -16.99 19.62 -10.97
N GLU A 321 -18.04 19.59 -10.16
CA GLU A 321 -19.10 20.58 -10.12
C GLU A 321 -19.33 21.04 -8.68
N LEU A 322 -19.25 22.35 -8.43
CA LEU A 322 -19.57 22.91 -7.12
C LEU A 322 -21.05 23.29 -7.07
N ASN A 323 -21.80 22.59 -6.21
CA ASN A 323 -23.21 22.86 -5.99
C ASN A 323 -23.42 24.05 -5.03
N GLN A 324 -24.57 24.72 -5.16
CA GLN A 324 -24.94 25.86 -4.31
C GLN A 324 -25.06 25.50 -2.81
N ASN A 325 -25.30 24.23 -2.50
CA ASN A 325 -25.37 23.72 -1.13
C ASN A 325 -23.99 23.50 -0.47
N GLY A 326 -22.89 23.83 -1.17
CA GLY A 326 -21.52 23.72 -0.69
C GLY A 326 -20.89 22.33 -0.84
N THR A 327 -21.47 21.45 -1.65
CA THR A 327 -20.88 20.14 -2.00
C THR A 327 -20.13 20.21 -3.32
N LEU A 328 -18.99 19.53 -3.42
CA LEU A 328 -18.20 19.42 -4.64
C LEU A 328 -18.32 18.01 -5.22
N MET A 329 -19.09 17.86 -6.30
CA MET A 329 -19.51 16.58 -6.86
C MET A 329 -18.67 16.21 -8.09
N ASN A 330 -18.33 14.93 -8.22
CA ASN A 330 -17.72 14.40 -9.44
C ASN A 330 -18.79 13.82 -10.37
N SER A 331 -18.69 14.15 -11.66
CA SER A 331 -19.71 13.75 -12.67
C SER A 331 -19.74 12.24 -12.93
N TYR A 332 -18.59 11.56 -12.86
CA TYR A 332 -18.46 10.13 -13.16
C TYR A 332 -18.91 9.25 -11.99
N SER A 333 -18.38 9.51 -10.79
CA SER A 333 -18.65 8.68 -9.60
C SER A 333 -19.98 9.00 -8.91
N GLY A 334 -20.57 10.18 -9.14
CA GLY A 334 -21.76 10.66 -8.42
C GLY A 334 -21.51 10.94 -6.93
N LEU A 335 -20.25 10.92 -6.48
CA LEU A 335 -19.84 11.17 -5.10
C LEU A 335 -19.34 12.61 -4.92
N CYS A 336 -19.33 13.05 -3.66
CA CYS A 336 -18.85 14.37 -3.29
C CYS A 336 -17.51 14.29 -2.55
N ALA A 337 -16.62 15.24 -2.85
CA ALA A 337 -15.37 15.42 -2.14
C ALA A 337 -15.64 15.93 -0.71
N THR A 338 -14.93 15.38 0.26
CA THR A 338 -14.85 15.82 1.65
C THR A 338 -13.38 15.86 2.06
N VAL A 339 -13.06 16.64 3.09
CA VAL A 339 -11.71 16.69 3.66
C VAL A 339 -11.81 16.21 5.09
N THR A 340 -11.29 15.01 5.34
CA THR A 340 -11.17 14.50 6.71
C THR A 340 -9.83 14.93 7.27
N ALA A 341 -9.83 15.60 8.43
CA ALA A 341 -8.64 15.69 9.27
C ALA A 341 -8.45 14.32 9.93
N LYS A 342 -7.80 13.39 9.23
CA LYS A 342 -7.23 12.22 9.91
C LYS A 342 -5.93 12.69 10.56
N GLU A 343 -5.72 12.30 11.82
CA GLU A 343 -4.35 12.18 12.30
C GLU A 343 -3.63 11.35 11.25
N ALA A 344 -2.58 11.93 10.66
CA ALA A 344 -1.74 11.13 9.80
C ALA A 344 -1.25 9.97 10.68
N ASN A 345 -1.59 8.73 10.35
CA ASN A 345 -0.72 7.60 10.69
C ASN A 345 0.54 7.78 9.83
N GLY A 346 1.24 8.87 10.09
CA GLY A 346 2.14 9.61 9.22
C GLY A 346 3.57 9.51 9.69
N SER A 347 3.93 8.33 10.17
CA SER A 347 5.26 7.85 9.88
C SER A 347 5.04 6.85 8.74
N GLY A 348 5.63 7.07 7.57
CA GLY A 348 5.67 6.05 6.51
C GLY A 348 6.40 4.77 6.95
N ILE A 349 6.63 4.56 8.24
CA ILE A 349 7.23 3.34 8.76
C ILE A 349 6.13 2.28 8.90
N ARG A 350 6.49 1.03 8.64
CA ARG A 350 5.63 -0.14 8.88
C ARG A 350 6.42 -1.20 9.62
N SER A 351 5.73 -2.14 10.24
CA SER A 351 6.36 -3.32 10.81
C SER A 351 5.47 -4.53 10.65
N TRP A 352 6.09 -5.70 10.48
CA TRP A 352 5.42 -6.98 10.49
C TRP A 352 6.05 -7.90 11.52
N ILE A 353 5.24 -8.81 12.06
CA ILE A 353 5.68 -9.80 13.02
C ILE A 353 5.13 -11.18 12.66
N ALA A 354 5.92 -12.21 12.92
CA ALA A 354 5.54 -13.60 12.71
C ALA A 354 6.24 -14.53 13.73
N THR A 355 5.69 -15.72 13.92
CA THR A 355 6.28 -16.77 14.78
C THR A 355 6.91 -17.85 13.91
N GLY A 356 8.17 -18.19 14.17
CA GLY A 356 8.85 -19.30 13.54
C GLY A 356 8.51 -20.64 14.18
N ARG A 357 8.70 -21.73 13.43
CA ARG A 357 8.34 -23.09 13.87
C ARG A 357 9.16 -23.61 15.05
N ARG A 358 10.31 -22.98 15.38
CA ARG A 358 11.14 -23.32 16.55
C ARG A 358 10.86 -22.38 17.72
N GLY A 359 9.91 -21.45 17.58
CA GLY A 359 9.62 -20.45 18.60
C GLY A 359 10.53 -19.21 18.53
N GLU A 360 11.24 -18.99 17.45
CA GLU A 360 11.78 -17.66 17.16
C GLU A 360 10.63 -16.69 16.81
N VAL A 361 10.84 -15.40 17.05
CA VAL A 361 9.97 -14.34 16.54
C VAL A 361 10.70 -13.66 15.39
N TYR A 362 10.00 -13.42 14.29
CA TYR A 362 10.49 -12.59 13.19
C TYR A 362 9.84 -11.22 13.31
N LEU A 363 10.64 -10.16 13.33
CA LEU A 363 10.18 -8.78 13.36
C LEU A 363 10.84 -8.03 12.21
N SER A 364 10.06 -7.41 11.34
CA SER A 364 10.59 -6.54 10.30
C SER A 364 10.16 -5.11 10.50
N PHE A 365 11.04 -4.17 10.16
CA PHE A 365 10.75 -2.75 10.03
C PHE A 365 10.91 -2.34 8.58
N PHE A 366 10.02 -1.47 8.12
CA PHE A 366 10.03 -0.92 6.77
C PHE A 366 9.97 0.59 6.85
N ASN A 367 10.76 1.27 6.04
CA ASN A 367 10.71 2.72 5.92
C ASN A 367 10.18 3.11 4.55
N LEU A 368 8.90 3.45 4.46
CA LEU A 368 8.27 3.94 3.22
C LEU A 368 8.46 5.44 3.01
N ASN A 369 9.25 6.11 3.86
CA ASN A 369 9.52 7.54 3.70
C ASN A 369 10.73 7.75 2.76
N PRO A 370 10.80 8.91 2.08
CA PRO A 370 11.95 9.28 1.26
C PRO A 370 13.21 9.61 2.09
N GLY A 371 13.07 9.82 3.40
CA GLY A 371 14.17 10.11 4.32
C GLY A 371 14.51 8.91 5.20
N ARG A 372 15.73 8.87 5.71
CA ARG A 372 16.20 7.84 6.66
C ARG A 372 15.50 7.95 8.01
N MET A 373 15.00 6.83 8.51
CA MET A 373 14.23 6.77 9.76
C MET A 373 14.88 5.82 10.77
N VAL A 374 14.98 6.24 12.03
CA VAL A 374 15.24 5.32 13.15
C VAL A 374 13.90 4.74 13.60
N ILE A 375 13.71 3.45 13.41
CA ILE A 375 12.48 2.73 13.76
C ILE A 375 12.74 1.90 15.01
N SER A 376 11.81 1.97 15.97
CA SER A 376 11.93 1.27 17.25
C SER A 376 10.65 0.55 17.66
N ALA A 377 10.79 -0.55 18.39
CA ALA A 377 9.69 -1.29 19.01
C ALA A 377 10.06 -1.64 20.46
N ASN A 378 9.08 -1.60 21.37
CA ASN A 378 9.28 -2.11 22.72
C ASN A 378 9.12 -3.63 22.74
N ILE A 379 10.01 -4.32 23.47
CA ILE A 379 9.96 -5.77 23.66
C ILE A 379 8.63 -6.22 24.31
N SER A 380 8.14 -5.44 25.28
CA SER A 380 6.88 -5.71 25.98
C SER A 380 5.64 -5.65 25.07
N ASP A 381 5.73 -4.93 23.95
CA ASP A 381 4.62 -4.80 22.99
C ASP A 381 4.56 -5.98 22.02
N LEU A 382 5.66 -6.73 21.81
CA LEU A 382 5.71 -7.87 20.89
C LEU A 382 4.67 -8.95 21.23
N ALA A 383 4.42 -9.18 22.53
CA ALA A 383 3.43 -10.14 23.01
C ALA A 383 1.99 -9.79 22.56
N LYS A 384 1.68 -8.50 22.32
CA LYS A 384 0.35 -8.05 21.91
C LYS A 384 -0.04 -8.55 20.53
N ALA A 385 0.94 -8.84 19.67
CA ALA A 385 0.71 -9.30 18.31
C ALA A 385 0.88 -10.81 18.12
N LEU A 386 1.30 -11.54 19.17
CA LEU A 386 1.54 -12.98 19.14
C LEU A 386 0.60 -13.73 20.11
N PRO A 387 -0.71 -13.82 19.80
CA PRO A 387 -1.72 -14.38 20.72
C PRO A 387 -1.52 -15.87 21.01
N SER A 388 -0.81 -16.58 20.15
CA SER A 388 -0.45 -18.00 20.26
C SER A 388 0.67 -18.25 21.28
N ARG A 389 1.32 -17.20 21.81
CA ARG A 389 2.34 -17.28 22.86
C ARG A 389 1.84 -16.66 24.16
N PRO A 390 1.51 -17.48 25.18
CA PRO A 390 1.13 -16.98 26.50
C PRO A 390 2.39 -16.64 27.31
N ILE A 391 3.11 -15.55 26.99
CA ILE A 391 4.33 -15.19 27.72
C ILE A 391 4.45 -13.66 27.88
N THR A 392 4.79 -13.24 29.10
CA THR A 392 5.36 -11.91 29.38
C THR A 392 6.78 -11.92 28.82
N ILE A 393 6.98 -11.34 27.64
CA ILE A 393 8.32 -11.30 27.02
C ILE A 393 9.19 -10.36 27.85
N SER A 394 10.22 -10.91 28.50
CA SER A 394 11.10 -10.18 29.42
C SER A 394 12.35 -9.61 28.74
N SER A 395 12.88 -10.38 27.79
CA SER A 395 14.05 -10.03 27.00
C SER A 395 14.11 -10.87 25.75
N CYS A 396 14.77 -10.36 24.71
CA CYS A 396 15.00 -11.11 23.48
C CYS A 396 16.44 -10.95 23.04
N LYS A 397 17.11 -12.07 22.73
CA LYS A 397 18.32 -12.05 21.92
C LYS A 397 17.93 -11.84 20.46
N TYR A 398 18.58 -10.91 19.74
CA TYR A 398 18.20 -10.61 18.36
C TYR A 398 19.38 -10.38 17.41
N THR A 399 19.19 -10.82 16.17
CA THR A 399 20.16 -10.70 15.07
C THR A 399 19.45 -10.11 13.85
N GLU A 400 20.10 -9.18 13.15
CA GLU A 400 19.56 -8.59 11.91
C GLU A 400 20.03 -9.39 10.69
N VAL A 401 19.09 -9.72 9.81
CA VAL A 401 19.26 -10.72 8.75
C VAL A 401 20.06 -10.21 7.57
N TRP A 402 19.90 -8.94 7.18
CA TRP A 402 20.51 -8.40 5.97
C TRP A 402 21.97 -8.02 6.16
N ASN A 403 22.35 -7.52 7.33
CA ASN A 403 23.73 -7.17 7.67
C ASN A 403 24.45 -8.24 8.51
N GLY A 404 23.71 -9.22 9.05
CA GLY A 404 24.27 -10.33 9.83
C GLY A 404 24.73 -9.97 11.24
N ASN A 405 24.44 -8.76 11.73
CA ASN A 405 24.89 -8.29 13.03
C ASN A 405 24.06 -8.92 14.17
N ASP A 406 24.75 -9.54 15.13
CA ASP A 406 24.18 -9.96 16.42
C ASP A 406 24.19 -8.75 17.38
N TYR A 407 23.01 -8.28 17.78
CA TYR A 407 22.86 -7.13 18.68
C TYR A 407 22.78 -7.55 20.16
N GLY A 408 22.91 -8.84 20.46
CA GLY A 408 22.83 -9.36 21.82
C GLY A 408 21.40 -9.34 22.36
N VAL A 409 21.25 -9.07 23.65
CA VAL A 409 19.98 -9.14 24.37
C VAL A 409 19.40 -7.75 24.58
N ALA A 410 18.18 -7.51 24.09
CA ALA A 410 17.37 -6.34 24.43
C ALA A 410 16.37 -6.68 25.54
N THR A 411 16.27 -5.80 26.54
CA THR A 411 15.25 -5.88 27.60
C THR A 411 14.11 -4.91 27.35
N ASP A 412 14.39 -3.74 26.78
CA ASP A 412 13.41 -2.66 26.67
C ASP A 412 12.97 -2.46 25.23
N THR A 413 13.91 -2.14 24.33
CA THR A 413 13.61 -1.73 22.95
C THR A 413 14.55 -2.36 21.93
N ILE A 414 14.02 -2.58 20.73
CA ILE A 414 14.80 -2.87 19.51
C ILE A 414 14.70 -1.65 18.63
N SER A 415 15.84 -1.13 18.16
CA SER A 415 15.91 0.10 17.37
C SER A 415 16.98 -0.02 16.29
N ILE A 416 16.69 0.49 15.09
CA ILE A 416 17.65 0.53 13.99
C ILE A 416 17.34 1.69 13.04
N ALA A 417 18.38 2.26 12.43
CA ALA A 417 18.24 3.20 11.32
C ALA A 417 17.99 2.44 10.02
N VAL A 418 16.93 2.80 9.31
CA VAL A 418 16.52 2.21 8.03
C VAL A 418 16.52 3.31 6.97
N ASP A 419 17.26 3.09 5.90
CA ASP A 419 17.36 4.02 4.77
C ASP A 419 16.02 4.16 4.03
N ASN A 420 15.93 5.12 3.13
CA ASN A 420 14.70 5.38 2.37
C ASN A 420 14.29 4.14 1.59
N HIS A 421 13.00 3.79 1.67
CA HIS A 421 12.42 2.61 1.01
C HIS A 421 13.04 1.27 1.43
N GLY A 422 13.90 1.27 2.45
CA GLY A 422 14.59 0.10 2.97
C GLY A 422 13.81 -0.65 4.04
N CYS A 423 14.38 -1.76 4.46
CA CYS A 423 13.87 -2.57 5.56
C CYS A 423 14.99 -3.11 6.45
N ALA A 424 14.61 -3.53 7.64
CA ALA A 424 15.39 -4.36 8.54
C ALA A 424 14.57 -5.58 8.93
N LEU A 425 15.20 -6.74 9.06
CA LEU A 425 14.54 -7.97 9.47
C LEU A 425 15.33 -8.61 10.61
N PHE A 426 14.64 -8.90 11.71
CA PHE A 426 15.24 -9.47 12.91
C PHE A 426 14.73 -10.89 13.14
N VAL A 427 15.64 -11.75 13.60
CA VAL A 427 15.31 -13.03 14.24
C VAL A 427 15.51 -12.86 15.73
N LEU A 428 14.46 -13.08 16.51
CA LEU A 428 14.46 -12.90 17.96
C LEU A 428 14.26 -14.24 18.66
N GLN A 429 15.05 -14.47 19.69
CA GLN A 429 14.91 -15.56 20.66
C GLN A 429 14.51 -14.93 21.99
N CYS A 430 13.23 -15.03 22.33
CA CYS A 430 12.63 -14.35 23.47
C CYS A 430 12.36 -15.30 24.63
N ASN A 431 12.60 -14.84 25.86
CA ASN A 431 12.41 -15.58 27.11
C ASN A 431 11.29 -15.01 27.98
#